data_AF-A0A974NRW1-F1
#
_entry.id   AF-A0A974NRW1-F1
#
_cell.length_a   1.000
_cell.length_b   1.000
_cell.length_c   1.000
_cell.angle_alpha   90.00
_cell.angle_beta   90.00
_cell.angle_gamma   90.00
#
_symmetry.space_group_name_H-M   'P 1'
#
loop_
_entity.id
_entity.type
_entity.pdbx_description
1 polymer ?
#
loop_
_entity_poly.entity_id
_entity_poly.type
_entity_poly.pdbx_seq_one_letter_code
_entity_poly.pdbx_strand_id
1 'polypeptide(L)'
;MEANKGTVKIGNSVFLNRNCSIISCERIEIGEGTSLGANVLIYDHDHIYVREGSQPWNEIKSSPVIIGKNVWIGANTVILRGTKIGDNAVIAAGSVIKGEIPSHTLAYQERNTVFKEIS
;
A
#
# COMPACT_ATOMS: atom_id res chain seq x y z
N MET A 1 -18.42 -6.86 11.85
CA MET A 1 -17.84 -5.57 12.26
C MET A 1 -17.92 -4.68 11.02
N GLU A 2 -18.81 -3.68 11.01
CA GLU A 2 -18.99 -2.82 9.83
C GLU A 2 -17.82 -1.83 9.74
N ALA A 3 -17.15 -1.76 8.58
CA ALA A 3 -16.12 -0.77 8.27
C ALA A 3 -16.75 0.62 8.02
N ASN A 4 -17.40 1.20 9.03
CA ASN A 4 -18.25 2.39 8.85
C ASN A 4 -17.54 3.75 8.98
N LYS A 5 -16.20 3.79 9.05
CA LYS A 5 -15.46 5.05 9.33
C LYS A 5 -14.17 5.27 8.53
N GLY A 6 -13.86 4.43 7.54
CA GLY A 6 -12.69 4.63 6.69
C GLY A 6 -12.78 5.94 5.91
N THR A 7 -11.67 6.67 5.81
CA THR A 7 -11.59 7.91 5.05
C THR A 7 -10.51 7.83 3.98
N VAL A 8 -10.82 8.30 2.78
CA VAL A 8 -9.85 8.41 1.69
C VAL A 8 -9.76 9.88 1.28
N LYS A 9 -8.58 10.47 1.44
CA LYS A 9 -8.28 11.83 0.99
C LYS A 9 -7.36 11.77 -0.23
N ILE A 10 -7.83 12.31 -1.35
CA ILE A 10 -7.10 12.34 -2.61
C ILE A 10 -6.75 13.80 -2.92
N GLY A 11 -5.46 14.07 -3.11
CA GLY A 11 -4.96 15.38 -3.51
C GLY A 11 -5.30 15.74 -4.96
N ASN A 12 -4.98 16.97 -5.35
CA ASN A 12 -5.15 17.41 -6.73
C ASN A 12 -4.26 16.61 -7.69
N SER A 13 -4.69 16.48 -8.94
CA SER A 13 -3.88 15.87 -10.01
C SER A 13 -3.34 14.47 -9.69
N VAL A 14 -4.04 13.69 -8.86
CA VAL A 14 -3.72 12.28 -8.63
C VAL A 14 -4.23 11.45 -9.79
N PHE A 15 -3.38 10.57 -10.30
CA PHE A 15 -3.74 9.63 -11.36
C PHE A 15 -3.83 8.20 -10.81
N LEU A 16 -4.97 7.53 -11.07
CA LEU A 16 -5.17 6.12 -10.76
C LEU A 16 -5.34 5.36 -12.07
N ASN A 17 -4.44 4.44 -12.37
CA ASN A 17 -4.57 3.59 -13.53
C ASN A 17 -5.59 2.46 -13.28
N ARG A 18 -5.82 1.62 -14.29
CA ARG A 18 -6.80 0.53 -14.26
C ARG A 18 -6.60 -0.39 -13.07
N ASN A 19 -7.73 -0.81 -12.48
CA ASN A 19 -7.82 -1.81 -11.41
C ASN A 19 -7.05 -1.46 -10.12
N CYS A 20 -6.87 -0.18 -9.82
CA CYS A 20 -6.40 0.20 -8.49
C CYS A 20 -7.51 -0.03 -7.45
N SER A 21 -7.13 -0.54 -6.27
CA SER A 21 -8.04 -0.72 -5.13
C SER A 21 -7.51 0.02 -3.92
N ILE A 22 -8.35 0.87 -3.33
CA ILE A 22 -8.06 1.61 -2.10
C ILE A 22 -9.08 1.19 -1.06
N ILE A 23 -8.66 0.39 -0.08
CA ILE A 23 -9.56 -0.17 0.93
C ILE A 23 -9.22 0.42 2.29
N SER A 24 -10.06 1.36 2.74
CA SER A 24 -9.88 2.08 4.00
C SER A 24 -10.86 1.62 5.08
N CYS A 25 -10.33 1.31 6.25
CA CYS A 25 -11.06 1.11 7.51
C CYS A 25 -10.76 2.21 8.54
N GLU A 26 -9.69 3.00 8.36
CA GLU A 26 -9.30 4.12 9.23
C GLU A 26 -9.04 5.40 8.43
N ARG A 27 -7.90 5.48 7.72
CA ARG A 27 -7.50 6.67 6.96
C ARG A 27 -6.42 6.36 5.93
N ILE A 28 -6.68 6.73 4.68
CA ILE A 28 -5.72 6.72 3.58
C ILE A 28 -5.63 8.13 3.01
N GLU A 29 -4.41 8.69 2.95
CA GLU A 29 -4.14 9.99 2.34
C GLU A 29 -3.19 9.83 1.15
N ILE A 30 -3.54 10.42 0.01
CA ILE A 30 -2.73 10.44 -1.21
C ILE A 30 -2.44 11.90 -1.57
N GLY A 31 -1.18 12.30 -1.53
CA GLY A 31 -0.74 13.65 -1.83
C GLY A 31 -0.92 14.05 -3.30
N GLU A 32 -0.95 15.35 -3.53
CA GLU A 32 -1.08 15.96 -4.85
C GLU A 32 -0.01 15.48 -5.85
N GLY A 33 -0.39 15.30 -7.11
CA GLY A 33 0.53 14.92 -8.20
C GLY A 33 0.99 13.46 -8.18
N THR A 34 0.50 12.66 -7.23
CA THR A 34 0.87 11.24 -7.11
C THR A 34 0.21 10.38 -8.19
N SER A 35 0.96 9.45 -8.77
CA SER A 35 0.50 8.56 -9.84
C SER A 35 0.63 7.09 -9.47
N LEU A 36 -0.48 6.35 -9.58
CA LEU A 36 -0.57 4.92 -9.34
C LEU A 36 -0.57 4.16 -10.68
N GLY A 37 0.35 3.22 -10.85
CA GLY A 37 0.36 2.27 -11.95
C GLY A 37 -0.83 1.31 -11.92
N ALA A 38 -0.96 0.45 -12.93
CA ALA A 38 -2.06 -0.50 -13.00
C ALA A 38 -2.02 -1.51 -11.83
N ASN A 39 -3.18 -1.92 -11.34
CA ASN A 39 -3.33 -2.93 -10.28
C ASN A 39 -2.62 -2.57 -8.95
N VAL A 40 -2.52 -1.28 -8.59
CA VAL A 40 -2.00 -0.89 -7.26
C VAL A 40 -3.07 -1.15 -6.19
N LEU A 41 -2.68 -1.79 -5.09
CA LEU A 41 -3.56 -2.11 -3.97
C LEU A 41 -3.08 -1.38 -2.71
N ILE A 42 -3.99 -0.70 -2.01
CA ILE A 42 -3.70 0.04 -0.77
C ILE A 42 -4.65 -0.40 0.33
N TYR A 43 -4.10 -0.84 1.45
CA TYR A 43 -4.84 -1.30 2.62
C TYR A 43 -4.33 -0.60 3.87
N ASP A 44 -5.22 0.04 4.65
CA ASP A 44 -4.91 0.60 5.97
C ASP A 44 -5.27 -0.34 7.13
N HIS A 45 -5.63 -1.59 6.84
CA HIS A 45 -6.00 -2.61 7.81
C HIS A 45 -5.43 -3.98 7.45
N ASP A 46 -5.45 -4.86 8.45
CA ASP A 46 -5.10 -6.27 8.40
C ASP A 46 -5.94 -7.00 9.45
N HIS A 47 -5.91 -8.33 9.47
CA HIS A 47 -6.66 -9.12 10.44
C HIS A 47 -5.86 -9.46 11.70
N ILE A 48 -6.55 -9.56 12.84
CA ILE A 48 -5.99 -10.10 14.07
C ILE A 48 -6.12 -11.63 14.00
N TYR A 49 -4.97 -12.29 13.79
CA TYR A 49 -4.91 -13.72 13.52
C TYR A 49 -4.60 -14.60 14.74
N VAL A 50 -4.22 -14.00 15.89
CA VAL A 50 -4.01 -14.73 17.16
C VAL A 50 -4.96 -14.21 18.22
N ARG A 51 -6.12 -14.87 18.34
CA ARG A 51 -7.06 -14.64 19.44
C ARG A 51 -7.86 -15.91 19.70
N GLU A 52 -7.74 -16.41 20.93
CA GLU A 52 -8.42 -17.63 21.39
C GLU A 52 -9.94 -17.51 21.20
N GLY A 53 -10.56 -18.55 20.64
CA GLY A 53 -12.01 -18.59 20.40
C GLY A 53 -12.52 -17.74 19.23
N SER A 54 -11.65 -17.22 18.35
CA SER A 54 -12.06 -16.43 17.18
C SER A 54 -11.40 -16.92 15.88
N GLN A 55 -12.08 -16.72 14.74
CA GLN A 55 -11.48 -16.99 13.43
C GLN A 55 -10.47 -15.88 13.09
N PRO A 56 -9.36 -16.19 12.40
CA PRO A 56 -8.26 -15.26 12.18
C PRO A 56 -8.58 -14.08 11.27
N TRP A 57 -9.81 -13.97 10.76
CA TRP A 57 -10.30 -12.85 9.92
C TRP A 57 -11.44 -12.04 10.57
N ASN A 58 -11.88 -12.39 11.78
CA ASN A 58 -13.07 -11.77 12.38
C ASN A 58 -12.83 -10.34 12.90
N GLU A 59 -11.59 -10.02 13.24
CA GLU A 59 -11.19 -8.73 13.78
C GLU A 59 -10.15 -8.08 12.91
N ILE A 60 -10.24 -6.75 12.81
CA ILE A 60 -9.31 -5.93 12.04
C ILE A 60 -8.45 -5.09 12.98
N LYS A 61 -7.20 -4.89 12.58
CA LYS A 61 -6.30 -3.88 13.14
C LYS A 61 -5.96 -2.90 12.03
N SER A 62 -6.26 -1.63 12.25
CA SER A 62 -5.97 -0.56 11.31
C SER A 62 -4.78 0.29 11.74
N SER A 63 -4.13 0.92 10.77
CA SER A 63 -3.14 1.98 10.96
C SER A 63 -3.10 2.82 9.69
N PRO A 64 -3.09 4.17 9.76
CA PRO A 64 -3.22 5.02 8.59
C PRO A 64 -2.14 4.76 7.53
N VAL A 65 -2.51 4.94 6.26
CA VAL A 65 -1.55 4.99 5.15
C VAL A 65 -1.43 6.43 4.68
N ILE A 66 -0.22 6.95 4.59
CA ILE A 66 0.07 8.32 4.17
C ILE A 66 1.03 8.28 2.99
N ILE A 67 0.59 8.77 1.85
CA ILE A 67 1.40 8.87 0.64
C ILE A 67 1.59 10.36 0.34
N GLY A 68 2.86 10.77 0.24
CA GLY A 68 3.26 12.14 -0.04
C GLY A 68 2.86 12.64 -1.43
N LYS A 69 3.39 13.81 -1.78
CA LYS A 69 3.18 14.47 -3.07
C LYS A 69 4.14 13.93 -4.13
N ASN A 70 3.71 13.98 -5.39
CA ASN A 70 4.51 13.61 -6.56
C ASN A 70 5.14 12.22 -6.46
N VAL A 71 4.47 11.27 -5.79
CA VAL A 71 4.95 9.89 -5.67
C VAL A 71 4.60 9.13 -6.93
N TRP A 72 5.52 8.32 -7.45
CA TRP A 72 5.22 7.35 -8.50
C TRP A 72 5.16 5.94 -7.91
N ILE A 73 4.00 5.29 -8.00
CA ILE A 73 3.79 3.92 -7.52
C ILE A 73 3.70 2.98 -8.73
N GLY A 74 4.69 2.12 -8.91
CA GLY A 74 4.76 1.16 -10.00
C GLY A 74 3.63 0.14 -9.99
N ALA A 75 3.31 -0.41 -11.15
CA ALA A 75 2.20 -1.36 -11.33
C ALA A 75 2.33 -2.61 -10.44
N ASN A 76 1.19 -3.20 -10.06
CA ASN A 76 1.10 -4.38 -9.19
C ASN A 76 1.76 -4.19 -7.80
N THR A 77 1.86 -2.97 -7.31
CA THR A 77 2.35 -2.68 -5.95
C THR A 77 1.25 -2.89 -4.92
N VAL A 78 1.60 -3.45 -3.77
CA VAL A 78 0.74 -3.53 -2.57
C VAL A 78 1.31 -2.63 -1.48
N ILE A 79 0.49 -1.73 -0.94
CA ILE A 79 0.82 -0.83 0.17
C ILE A 79 0.04 -1.28 1.40
N LEU A 80 0.78 -1.60 2.48
CA LEU A 80 0.21 -2.18 3.70
C LEU A 80 -0.06 -1.13 4.77
N ARG A 81 -0.89 -1.49 5.76
CA ARG A 81 -1.28 -0.61 6.87
C ARG A 81 -0.07 0.01 7.59
N GLY A 82 -0.22 1.26 8.01
CA GLY A 82 0.81 2.00 8.73
C GLY A 82 1.97 2.50 7.87
N THR A 83 1.89 2.34 6.55
CA THR A 83 2.93 2.81 5.62
C THR A 83 2.88 4.33 5.47
N LYS A 84 4.06 4.96 5.51
CA LYS A 84 4.24 6.38 5.16
C LYS A 84 5.26 6.49 4.02
N ILE A 85 4.86 7.09 2.90
CA ILE A 85 5.74 7.34 1.76
C ILE A 85 5.98 8.84 1.65
N GLY A 86 7.24 9.25 1.69
CA GLY A 86 7.65 10.64 1.56
C GLY A 86 7.47 11.21 0.15
N ASP A 87 7.54 12.54 0.05
CA ASP A 87 7.35 13.26 -1.21
C ASP A 87 8.42 12.88 -2.25
N ASN A 88 8.02 12.89 -3.53
CA ASN A 88 8.89 12.60 -4.68
C ASN A 88 9.56 11.22 -4.62
N ALA A 89 9.02 10.28 -3.85
CA ALA A 89 9.49 8.91 -3.82
C ALA A 89 8.98 8.12 -5.04
N VAL A 90 9.73 7.08 -5.40
CA VAL A 90 9.34 6.10 -6.42
C VAL A 90 9.25 4.72 -5.79
N ILE A 91 8.15 4.02 -6.01
CA ILE A 91 7.98 2.62 -5.62
C ILE A 91 8.05 1.76 -6.86
N ALA A 92 9.02 0.85 -6.94
CA ALA A 92 9.19 -0.03 -8.10
C ALA A 92 7.99 -0.98 -8.27
N ALA A 93 7.69 -1.35 -9.51
CA ALA A 93 6.59 -2.26 -9.84
C ALA A 93 6.71 -3.61 -9.12
N GLY A 94 5.57 -4.17 -8.73
CA GLY A 94 5.48 -5.47 -8.06
C GLY A 94 5.92 -5.45 -6.59
N SER A 95 6.14 -4.28 -5.98
CA SER A 95 6.61 -4.18 -4.60
C SER A 95 5.51 -4.45 -3.59
N VAL A 96 5.87 -4.98 -2.41
CA VAL A 96 5.00 -5.04 -1.22
C VAL A 96 5.61 -4.16 -0.13
N ILE A 97 5.05 -2.96 0.08
CA ILE A 97 5.65 -1.92 0.92
C ILE A 97 4.99 -1.84 2.30
N LYS A 98 5.84 -1.74 3.32
CA LYS A 98 5.46 -1.48 4.71
C LYS A 98 6.50 -0.62 5.40
N GLY A 99 6.05 0.30 6.27
CA GLY A 99 6.92 1.16 7.07
C GLY A 99 7.11 2.55 6.49
N GLU A 100 8.23 3.19 6.80
CA GLU A 100 8.52 4.56 6.36
C GLU A 100 9.47 4.54 5.15
N ILE A 101 9.03 5.13 4.05
CA ILE A 101 9.83 5.34 2.84
C ILE A 101 10.22 6.82 2.77
N PRO A 102 11.51 7.18 2.81
CA PRO A 102 11.91 8.57 2.81
C PRO A 102 11.59 9.29 1.49
N SER A 103 11.42 10.62 1.57
CA SER A 103 11.29 11.47 0.39
C SER A 103 12.51 11.35 -0.53
N HIS A 104 12.32 11.57 -1.83
CA HIS A 104 13.40 11.53 -2.84
C HIS A 104 14.17 10.20 -2.91
N THR A 105 13.50 9.07 -2.64
CA THR A 105 14.10 7.74 -2.73
C THR A 105 13.39 6.86 -3.75
N LEU A 106 14.12 5.88 -4.28
CA LEU A 106 13.55 4.73 -4.97
C LEU A 106 13.49 3.56 -3.99
N ALA A 107 12.28 3.07 -3.68
CA ALA A 107 12.08 1.83 -2.95
C ALA A 107 11.82 0.69 -3.95
N TYR A 108 12.65 -0.34 -3.89
CA TYR A 108 12.51 -1.57 -4.67
C TYR A 108 12.85 -2.78 -3.83
N GLN A 109 12.36 -3.95 -4.23
CA GLN A 109 12.64 -5.22 -3.56
C GLN A 109 13.44 -6.10 -4.51
N GLU A 110 14.66 -6.46 -4.10
CA GLU A 110 15.50 -7.37 -4.86
C GLU A 110 14.89 -8.77 -4.88
N ARG A 111 14.84 -9.37 -6.07
CA ARG A 111 14.39 -10.74 -6.29
C ARG A 111 15.47 -11.52 -7.00
N ASN A 112 16.10 -12.43 -6.28
CA ASN A 112 17.05 -13.35 -6.88
C ASN A 112 16.27 -14.52 -7.49
N THR A 113 16.40 -14.70 -8.80
CA THR A 113 15.91 -15.91 -9.46
C THR A 113 17.03 -16.94 -9.39
N VAL A 114 16.77 -18.06 -8.73
CA VAL A 114 17.72 -19.16 -8.59
C VAL A 114 17.27 -20.30 -9.48
N PHE A 115 18.18 -20.83 -10.29
CA PHE A 115 17.94 -21.97 -11.16
C PHE A 115 18.67 -23.20 -10.60
N LYS A 116 18.06 -24.38 -10.71
CA LYS A 116 18.68 -25.67 -10.42
C LYS A 116 18.48 -26.58 -11.62
N GLU A 117 19.52 -27.33 -11.95
CA GLU A 117 19.43 -28.39 -12.95
C GLU A 117 18.60 -29.55 -12.39
N ILE A 118 17.76 -30.15 -13.24
CA ILE A 118 16.87 -31.27 -12.89
C ILE A 118 17.20 -32.54 -13.69
N SER A 119 18.41 -32.63 -14.25
CA SER A 119 18.92 -33.83 -14.91
C SER A 119 19.49 -34.84 -13.93
#